data_AF-A0A2R3Z5C9-F1
#
_entry.id   AF-A0A2R3Z5C9-F1
#
_cell.length_a   1.000
_cell.length_b   1.000
_cell.length_c   1.000
_cell.angle_alpha   90.00
_cell.angle_beta   90.00
_cell.angle_gamma   90.00
#
_symmetry.space_group_name_H-M   'P 1'
#
loop_
_entity.id
_entity.type
_entity.pdbx_description
1 polymer ?
#
loop_
_entity_poly.entity_id
_entity_poly.type
_entity_poly.pdbx_seq_one_letter_code
_entity_poly.pdbx_strand_id
1 'polypeptide(L)'
;MNKTWHCLLLSLFFISAAFSQNISQTWQFEKDTDSLSQQQTFPNTQYLRFDEGRFSFLDSTAKDTLAKGDYLYQNNLLVLFYNSPKDSVQHLRVTELTDSSLVINSSGQNLRLKINNPTVNEAVPASTAKEIIPSAGISTSSILRGILGMFALILIAFLFSSNKKGINWKTVGLGLAAQLLLAIGVLKIEIVQDIFEFVGQIFVLILDFTEAGSEFLLGDLMDANSFGFIFLFQILPTVIFFSALTSVLFYLGVIQVVVKGMAWVLTKLLGISGPESLSVAGNIFLGQTEAPLLIKAYLERMTRSEILLVMVGGMATVAGGVLAAYIGFLGGEDPELRLQFAKHLLTASVMAAPGAVVISKILYPQTEKINTDVEVSANKIGSNILDAIANGTTEGLKLAANVAAMLLVFIAFIAMINYILGWIGGWSHLNMLMAEYTPYEKFSLESVLGLIFAPLMWIIGVAKEDIMLMGQLLGIKLAASEFVGYIQLAELKNPVNALSLNYEKSVIMATYMLCGFANFASIGIQIGGIGSLAPGQRKTLSEFGMKALIGGTIASLLSATIAGMIIG
;
A
#
# COMPACT_ATOMS: atom_id res chain seq x y z
N MET A 1 21.40 37.59 35.32
CA MET A 1 20.00 37.91 35.66
C MET A 1 19.37 38.60 34.46
N ASN A 2 18.33 38.16 33.76
CA ASN A 2 17.54 36.94 33.75
C ASN A 2 16.94 36.87 32.33
N LYS A 3 17.55 36.09 31.41
CA LYS A 3 16.97 35.79 30.09
C LYS A 3 15.91 34.69 30.15
N THR A 4 15.67 34.12 31.32
CA THR A 4 14.69 33.07 31.60
C THR A 4 13.27 33.59 31.85
N TRP A 5 13.08 34.91 32.01
CA TRP A 5 11.75 35.49 32.30
C TRP A 5 10.92 35.85 31.06
N HIS A 6 11.53 36.00 29.88
CA HIS A 6 10.79 36.34 28.67
C HIS A 6 10.15 35.11 28.00
N CYS A 7 10.61 33.89 28.28
CA CYS A 7 9.94 32.65 27.85
C CYS A 7 8.75 32.28 28.75
N LEU A 8 8.73 32.69 30.02
CA LEU A 8 7.63 32.41 30.96
C LEU A 8 6.40 33.32 30.75
N LEU A 9 6.58 34.49 30.14
CA LEU A 9 5.49 35.41 29.79
C LEU A 9 4.83 35.07 28.44
N LEU A 10 5.51 34.36 27.55
CA LEU A 10 4.94 33.84 26.30
C LEU A 10 4.19 32.52 26.47
N SER A 11 4.46 31.76 27.55
CA SER A 11 3.69 30.55 27.90
C SER A 11 2.37 30.83 28.64
N LEU A 12 2.09 32.08 29.02
CA LEU A 12 0.86 32.48 29.73
C LEU A 12 -0.24 33.05 28.81
N PHE A 13 0.00 33.14 27.50
CA PHE A 13 -0.98 33.66 26.53
C PHE A 13 -1.60 32.59 25.59
N PHE A 14 -1.41 31.29 25.88
CA PHE A 14 -1.93 30.19 25.07
C PHE A 14 -3.00 29.32 25.77
N ILE A 15 -3.69 29.86 26.77
CA ILE A 15 -4.89 29.22 27.34
C ILE A 15 -6.04 30.23 27.32
N SER A 16 -6.47 30.56 26.11
CA SER A 16 -7.89 30.82 25.87
C SER A 16 -8.40 29.68 25.00
N ALA A 17 -8.60 28.51 25.62
CA ALA A 17 -9.55 27.56 25.09
C ALA A 17 -10.90 28.29 25.10
N ALA A 18 -11.25 28.91 23.97
CA ALA A 18 -12.63 29.24 23.70
C ALA A 18 -13.35 27.89 23.64
N PHE A 19 -13.93 27.47 24.76
CA PHE A 19 -14.93 26.42 24.77
C PHE A 19 -16.08 26.93 23.91
N SER A 20 -16.03 26.62 22.62
CA SER A 20 -17.19 26.77 21.75
C SER A 20 -18.18 25.71 22.20
N GLN A 21 -19.22 26.11 22.92
CA GLN A 21 -20.33 25.24 23.26
C GLN A 21 -20.91 24.69 21.95
N ASN A 22 -20.82 23.37 21.77
CA ASN A 22 -21.28 22.71 20.55
C ASN A 22 -22.70 22.18 20.77
N ILE A 23 -23.60 22.51 19.84
CA ILE A 23 -24.97 22.02 19.83
C ILE A 23 -25.07 20.52 19.48
N SER A 24 -23.97 19.93 18.97
CA SER A 24 -23.85 18.53 18.52
C SER A 24 -23.96 17.53 19.67
N GLN A 25 -25.18 17.10 19.96
CA GLN A 25 -25.54 16.07 20.94
C GLN A 25 -26.99 15.61 20.75
N THR A 26 -27.44 14.62 21.54
CA THR A 26 -28.84 14.18 21.54
C THR A 26 -29.61 14.84 22.69
N TRP A 27 -30.55 15.69 22.31
CA TRP A 27 -31.39 16.47 23.21
C TRP A 27 -32.75 15.80 23.39
N GLN A 28 -33.29 15.79 24.60
CA GLN A 28 -34.62 15.31 24.95
C GLN A 28 -35.52 16.48 25.34
N PHE A 29 -36.71 16.56 24.75
CA PHE A 29 -37.70 17.58 25.14
C PHE A 29 -38.19 17.37 26.57
N GLU A 30 -38.23 18.44 27.38
CA GLU A 30 -38.78 18.37 28.73
C GLU A 30 -40.30 18.20 28.70
N LYS A 31 -40.83 17.26 29.49
CA LYS A 31 -42.28 17.00 29.61
C LYS A 31 -43.09 18.17 30.18
N ASP A 32 -42.42 19.14 30.81
CA ASP A 32 -43.04 20.34 31.43
C ASP A 32 -43.18 21.51 30.44
N THR A 33 -42.76 21.32 29.19
CA THR A 33 -42.93 22.28 28.10
C THR A 33 -44.36 22.18 27.56
N ASP A 34 -44.96 23.31 27.22
CA ASP A 34 -46.35 23.43 26.75
C ASP A 34 -46.66 22.38 25.65
N SER A 35 -47.28 21.27 26.03
CA SER A 35 -47.29 20.04 25.22
C SER A 35 -47.99 20.23 23.87
N LEU A 36 -48.91 21.19 23.81
CA LEU A 36 -49.62 21.61 22.62
C LEU A 36 -48.70 22.30 21.59
N SER A 37 -47.71 23.08 22.03
CA SER A 37 -46.81 23.81 21.13
C SER A 37 -45.66 22.97 20.61
N GLN A 38 -45.17 22.04 21.45
CA GLN A 38 -44.26 20.99 21.00
C GLN A 38 -44.95 20.12 19.94
N GLN A 39 -46.20 19.72 20.15
CA GLN A 39 -46.93 18.88 19.20
C GLN A 39 -47.29 19.62 17.89
N GLN A 40 -47.46 20.94 17.93
CA GLN A 40 -47.64 21.78 16.73
C GLN A 40 -46.34 22.01 15.97
N THR A 41 -45.21 22.14 16.66
CA THR A 41 -43.92 22.48 16.03
C THR A 41 -43.12 21.24 15.61
N PHE A 42 -43.15 20.17 16.41
CA PHE A 42 -42.43 18.92 16.23
C PHE A 42 -43.33 17.72 16.59
N PRO A 43 -44.24 17.30 15.67
CA PRO A 43 -45.19 16.24 15.96
C PRO A 43 -44.49 14.90 16.24
N ASN A 44 -44.96 14.20 17.27
CA ASN A 44 -44.49 12.87 17.71
C ASN A 44 -42.99 12.76 18.05
N THR A 45 -42.30 13.89 18.18
CA THR A 45 -40.85 13.94 18.42
C THR A 45 -40.56 14.02 19.91
N GLN A 46 -39.70 13.11 20.41
CA GLN A 46 -39.20 13.18 21.79
C GLN A 46 -37.72 13.53 21.89
N TYR A 47 -36.93 13.25 20.84
CA TYR A 47 -35.52 13.58 20.81
C TYR A 47 -35.13 14.33 19.54
N LEU A 48 -34.15 15.22 19.69
CA LEU A 48 -33.51 15.97 18.62
C LEU A 48 -32.01 15.73 18.69
N ARG A 49 -31.46 15.06 17.68
CA ARG A 49 -30.02 14.79 17.58
C ARG A 49 -29.38 15.73 16.57
N PHE A 50 -28.27 16.36 16.98
CA PHE A 50 -27.36 17.10 16.10
C PHE A 50 -26.03 16.37 16.03
N ASP A 51 -25.51 16.20 14.82
CA ASP A 51 -24.29 15.43 14.56
C ASP A 51 -23.59 15.99 13.31
N GLU A 52 -22.48 16.72 13.51
CA GLU A 52 -21.60 17.23 12.44
C GLU A 52 -22.35 17.86 11.25
N GLY A 53 -23.23 18.83 11.52
CA GLY A 53 -24.00 19.54 10.49
C GLY A 53 -25.29 18.85 10.03
N ARG A 54 -25.60 17.66 10.55
CA ARG A 54 -26.87 16.94 10.29
C ARG A 54 -27.76 16.91 11.52
N PHE A 55 -29.07 16.93 11.32
CA PHE A 55 -30.06 16.77 12.39
C PHE A 55 -31.00 15.59 12.12
N SER A 56 -31.49 14.98 13.19
CA SER A 56 -32.57 14.00 13.14
C SER A 56 -33.55 14.14 14.30
N PHE A 57 -34.84 14.03 13.99
CA PHE A 57 -35.92 13.92 14.96
C PHE A 57 -36.23 12.45 15.21
N LEU A 58 -36.26 12.04 16.47
CA LEU A 58 -36.49 10.65 16.87
C LEU A 58 -37.77 10.52 17.69
N ASP A 59 -38.39 9.35 17.54
CA ASP A 59 -39.58 8.93 18.27
C ASP A 59 -39.29 8.65 19.76
N SER A 60 -40.32 8.27 20.52
CA SER A 60 -40.20 7.95 21.95
C SER A 60 -39.23 6.82 22.30
N THR A 61 -38.90 5.95 21.33
CA THR A 61 -37.94 4.85 21.52
C THR A 61 -36.50 5.21 21.10
N ALA A 62 -36.28 6.42 20.57
CA ALA A 62 -35.01 6.90 20.00
C ALA A 62 -34.47 6.02 18.86
N LYS A 63 -35.31 5.19 18.23
CA LYS A 63 -34.89 4.24 17.19
C LYS A 63 -35.41 4.63 15.81
N ASP A 64 -36.62 5.16 15.74
CA ASP A 64 -37.22 5.53 14.46
C ASP A 64 -37.00 7.01 14.17
N THR A 65 -36.46 7.29 12.98
CA THR A 65 -36.22 8.66 12.50
C THR A 65 -37.49 9.21 11.86
N LEU A 66 -38.08 10.23 12.47
CA LEU A 66 -39.32 10.87 12.01
C LEU A 66 -39.05 11.91 10.91
N ALA A 67 -37.94 12.64 11.02
CA ALA A 67 -37.48 13.62 10.04
C ALA A 67 -35.97 13.83 10.16
N LYS A 68 -35.32 14.19 9.05
CA LYS A 68 -33.86 14.37 9.00
C LYS A 68 -33.45 15.40 7.96
N GLY A 69 -32.27 15.95 8.10
CA GLY A 69 -31.67 16.85 7.13
C GLY A 69 -30.40 17.52 7.64
N ASP A 70 -30.08 18.67 7.08
CA ASP A 70 -28.87 19.43 7.40
C ASP A 70 -29.24 20.65 8.26
N TYR A 71 -28.33 21.11 9.11
CA TYR A 71 -28.55 22.33 9.90
C TYR A 71 -27.39 23.30 9.81
N LEU A 72 -27.73 24.59 9.91
CA LEU A 72 -26.77 25.67 10.08
C LEU A 72 -27.04 26.35 11.42
N TYR A 73 -26.01 26.42 12.28
CA TYR A 73 -26.08 27.14 13.54
C TYR A 73 -25.01 28.23 13.60
N GLN A 74 -25.43 29.50 13.60
CA GLN A 74 -24.54 30.64 13.68
C GLN A 74 -25.24 31.83 14.35
N ASN A 75 -24.57 32.53 15.27
CA ASN A 75 -25.10 33.71 15.94
C ASN A 75 -26.51 33.52 16.54
N ASN A 76 -26.73 32.40 17.24
CA ASN A 76 -28.01 32.00 17.84
C ASN A 76 -29.15 31.73 16.85
N LEU A 77 -28.90 31.78 15.54
CA LEU A 77 -29.84 31.35 14.51
C LEU A 77 -29.57 29.89 14.18
N LEU A 78 -30.60 29.05 14.31
CA LEU A 78 -30.58 27.65 13.92
C LEU A 78 -31.53 27.48 12.73
N VAL A 79 -31.00 27.03 11.60
CA VAL A 79 -31.76 26.76 10.38
C VAL A 79 -31.74 25.28 10.11
N LEU A 80 -32.91 24.65 9.97
CA LEU A 80 -33.05 23.23 9.64
C LEU A 80 -33.50 23.09 8.19
N PHE A 81 -32.72 22.39 7.38
CA PHE A 81 -33.01 22.05 5.98
C PHE A 81 -33.47 20.59 5.93
N TYR A 82 -34.77 20.34 5.80
CA TYR A 82 -35.35 19.00 5.84
C TYR A 82 -35.16 18.26 4.52
N ASN A 83 -34.60 17.05 4.57
CA ASN A 83 -34.50 16.14 3.41
C ASN A 83 -35.68 15.14 3.38
N SER A 84 -36.38 14.94 4.51
CA SER A 84 -37.61 14.13 4.61
C SER A 84 -38.46 14.56 5.82
N PRO A 85 -39.79 14.75 5.69
CA PRO A 85 -40.60 14.63 4.48
C PRO A 85 -40.68 15.97 3.70
N LYS A 86 -40.06 16.01 2.50
CA LYS A 86 -39.89 17.16 1.57
C LYS A 86 -38.95 18.30 2.02
N ASP A 87 -38.27 18.87 1.02
CA ASP A 87 -37.44 20.07 1.09
C ASP A 87 -38.22 21.24 1.69
N SER A 88 -37.99 21.47 2.98
CA SER A 88 -38.55 22.59 3.73
C SER A 88 -37.48 23.17 4.64
N VAL A 89 -37.57 24.47 4.90
CA VAL A 89 -36.62 25.19 5.75
C VAL A 89 -37.35 25.71 6.97
N GLN A 90 -36.84 25.42 8.16
CA GLN A 90 -37.37 25.94 9.41
C GLN A 90 -36.33 26.82 10.10
N HIS A 91 -36.75 28.02 10.50
CA HIS A 91 -35.93 28.97 11.23
C HIS A 91 -36.27 28.92 12.72
N LEU A 92 -35.25 28.73 13.53
CA LEU A 92 -35.33 28.61 14.98
C LEU A 92 -34.29 29.54 15.61
N ARG A 93 -34.54 30.00 16.84
CA ARG A 93 -33.58 30.83 17.57
C ARG A 93 -33.18 30.15 18.87
N VAL A 94 -31.89 29.90 19.06
CA VAL A 94 -31.36 29.37 20.31
C VAL A 94 -31.28 30.52 21.31
N THR A 95 -32.04 30.43 22.40
CA THR A 95 -32.09 31.46 23.45
C THR A 95 -31.19 31.13 24.63
N GLU A 96 -30.87 29.85 24.82
CA GLU A 96 -29.94 29.36 25.84
C GLU A 96 -29.28 28.07 25.32
N LEU A 97 -27.96 27.98 25.46
CA LEU A 97 -27.17 26.77 25.19
C LEU A 97 -26.18 26.61 26.35
N THR A 98 -26.24 25.48 27.03
CA THR A 98 -25.28 25.07 28.05
C THR A 98 -24.88 23.61 27.81
N ASP A 99 -23.97 23.08 28.62
CA ASP A 99 -23.55 21.67 28.53
C ASP A 99 -24.68 20.67 28.86
N SER A 100 -25.82 21.13 29.39
CA SER A 100 -26.93 20.26 29.81
C SER A 100 -28.33 20.76 29.42
N SER A 101 -28.46 22.00 28.96
CA SER A 101 -29.72 22.62 28.52
C SER A 101 -29.59 23.27 27.15
N LEU A 102 -30.62 23.09 26.33
CA LEU A 102 -30.83 23.81 25.07
C LEU A 102 -32.23 24.38 25.08
N VAL A 103 -32.35 25.69 24.86
CA VAL A 103 -33.65 26.36 24.74
C VAL A 103 -33.78 26.95 23.35
N ILE A 104 -34.79 26.49 22.62
CA ILE A 104 -35.07 26.91 21.24
C ILE A 104 -36.38 27.68 21.23
N ASN A 105 -36.38 28.88 20.66
CA ASN A 105 -37.57 29.63 20.34
C ASN A 105 -38.06 29.30 18.92
N SER A 106 -39.31 28.86 18.82
CA SER A 106 -40.02 28.68 17.56
C SER A 106 -41.31 29.49 17.62
N SER A 107 -41.51 30.42 16.69
CA SER A 107 -42.75 31.22 16.58
C SER A 107 -43.24 31.87 17.90
N GLY A 108 -42.30 32.35 18.73
CA GLY A 108 -42.61 33.02 20.00
C GLY A 108 -42.70 32.10 21.22
N GLN A 109 -42.52 30.79 21.06
CA GLN A 109 -42.57 29.82 22.16
C GLN A 109 -41.20 29.21 22.45
N ASN A 110 -40.82 29.15 23.73
CA ASN A 110 -39.55 28.57 24.17
C ASN A 110 -39.72 27.09 24.50
N LEU A 111 -39.03 26.24 23.76
CA LEU A 111 -38.96 24.80 23.99
C LEU A 111 -37.66 24.48 24.71
N ARG A 112 -37.74 23.82 25.87
CA ARG A 112 -36.57 23.40 26.65
C ARG A 112 -36.23 21.95 26.38
N LEU A 113 -34.95 21.70 26.13
CA LEU A 113 -34.40 20.38 25.95
C LEU A 113 -33.26 20.15 26.94
N LYS A 114 -33.15 18.92 27.45
CA LYS A 114 -32.06 18.46 28.30
C LYS A 114 -31.23 17.41 27.60
N ILE A 115 -29.97 17.28 28.00
CA ILE A 115 -29.13 16.19 27.50
C ILE A 115 -29.74 14.84 27.88
N ASN A 116 -29.96 13.98 26.87
CA ASN A 116 -30.30 12.59 27.13
C ASN A 116 -29.00 11.85 27.42
N ASN A 117 -28.73 11.53 28.68
CA ASN A 117 -27.67 10.57 29.03
C ASN A 117 -28.30 9.17 28.93
N PRO A 118 -28.10 8.42 27.83
CA PRO A 118 -28.55 7.04 27.81
C PRO A 118 -27.86 6.30 28.96
N THR A 119 -28.65 5.68 29.84
CA THR A 119 -28.18 4.57 30.65
C THR A 119 -27.46 3.60 29.74
N VAL A 120 -26.17 3.40 30.00
CA VAL A 120 -25.22 2.51 29.34
C VAL A 120 -25.92 1.33 28.67
N ASN A 121 -26.21 1.50 27.39
CA ASN A 121 -26.38 0.44 26.41
C ASN A 121 -25.85 1.03 25.12
N GLU A 122 -24.56 0.81 24.93
CA GLU A 122 -23.80 0.95 23.68
C GLU A 122 -24.20 2.18 22.85
N ALA A 123 -23.64 3.34 23.24
CA ALA A 123 -23.03 4.13 22.18
C ALA A 123 -22.16 3.14 21.39
N VAL A 124 -22.46 2.92 20.10
CA VAL A 124 -21.48 2.30 19.21
C VAL A 124 -20.22 3.11 19.46
N PRO A 125 -19.17 2.54 20.07
CA PRO A 125 -17.95 3.29 20.28
C PRO A 125 -17.57 3.79 18.89
N ALA A 126 -17.19 5.06 18.75
CA ALA A 126 -16.22 5.38 17.70
C ALA A 126 -15.17 4.28 17.85
N SER A 127 -15.05 3.40 16.84
CA SER A 127 -14.30 2.15 17.01
C SER A 127 -12.97 2.55 17.63
N THR A 128 -12.72 2.12 18.85
CA THR A 128 -11.49 2.50 19.54
C THR A 128 -10.40 1.97 18.62
N ALA A 129 -9.74 2.86 17.89
CA ALA A 129 -8.85 2.47 16.80
C ALA A 129 -7.88 1.46 17.39
N LYS A 130 -7.85 0.27 16.79
CA LYS A 130 -7.07 -0.84 17.31
C LYS A 130 -5.62 -0.39 17.44
N GLU A 131 -5.04 -0.50 18.63
CA GLU A 131 -3.64 -0.11 18.80
C GLU A 131 -2.73 -1.09 18.06
N ILE A 132 -1.98 -0.59 17.06
CA ILE A 132 -1.03 -1.41 16.31
C ILE A 132 0.15 -1.73 17.22
N ILE A 133 0.47 -3.01 17.35
CA ILE A 133 1.58 -3.47 18.18
C ILE A 133 2.90 -3.10 17.47
N PRO A 134 3.78 -2.31 18.11
CA PRO A 134 5.03 -1.87 17.51
C PRO A 134 6.03 -3.01 17.36
N SER A 135 6.97 -2.84 16.45
CA SER A 135 8.04 -3.82 16.18
C SER A 135 8.95 -4.03 17.40
N ALA A 136 9.05 -5.27 17.90
CA ALA A 136 9.76 -5.60 19.15
C ALA A 136 11.27 -5.81 18.99
N GLY A 137 11.80 -5.75 17.76
CA GLY A 137 13.21 -5.99 17.46
C GLY A 137 13.61 -7.47 17.53
N ILE A 138 14.90 -7.75 17.39
CA ILE A 138 15.43 -9.11 17.26
C ILE A 138 15.17 -9.91 18.54
N SER A 139 14.55 -11.07 18.41
CA SER A 139 14.38 -12.05 19.50
C SER A 139 14.85 -13.44 19.06
N THR A 140 15.08 -14.33 20.02
CA THR A 140 15.44 -15.74 19.72
C THR A 140 14.34 -16.43 18.91
N SER A 141 13.07 -16.12 19.21
CA SER A 141 11.91 -16.62 18.46
C SER A 141 11.89 -16.08 17.03
N SER A 142 12.12 -14.77 16.83
CA SER A 142 12.13 -14.16 15.49
C SER A 142 13.23 -14.74 14.61
N ILE A 143 14.42 -14.96 15.15
CA ILE A 143 15.55 -15.60 14.46
C ILE A 143 15.19 -17.03 14.05
N LEU A 144 14.70 -17.86 14.97
CA LEU A 144 14.36 -19.25 14.67
C LEU A 144 13.24 -19.34 13.62
N ARG A 145 12.23 -18.46 13.72
CA ARG A 145 11.16 -18.33 12.72
C ARG A 145 11.68 -17.89 11.37
N GLY A 146 12.56 -16.89 11.33
CA GLY A 146 13.18 -16.40 10.10
C GLY A 146 14.00 -17.49 9.41
N ILE A 147 14.84 -18.21 10.16
CA ILE A 147 15.63 -19.34 9.63
C ILE A 147 14.71 -20.45 9.10
N LEU A 148 13.66 -20.81 9.84
CA LEU A 148 12.67 -21.79 9.40
C LEU A 148 11.99 -21.35 8.10
N GLY A 149 11.58 -20.09 8.01
CA GLY A 149 10.97 -19.49 6.83
C GLY A 149 11.90 -19.53 5.61
N MET A 150 13.14 -19.06 5.78
CA MET A 150 14.16 -19.09 4.72
C MET A 150 14.42 -20.53 4.25
N PHE A 151 14.57 -21.47 5.18
CA PHE A 151 14.76 -22.88 4.86
C PHE A 151 13.57 -23.44 4.07
N ALA A 152 12.34 -23.17 4.49
CA ALA A 152 11.14 -23.62 3.80
C ALA A 152 11.04 -23.04 2.38
N LEU A 153 11.34 -21.75 2.20
CA LEU A 153 11.35 -21.09 0.89
C LEU A 153 12.42 -21.68 -0.05
N ILE A 154 13.63 -21.92 0.47
CA ILE A 154 14.71 -22.60 -0.27
C ILE A 154 14.31 -24.03 -0.60
N LEU A 155 13.65 -24.74 0.31
CA LEU A 155 13.16 -26.10 0.09
C LEU A 155 12.10 -26.12 -1.02
N ILE A 156 11.16 -25.17 -1.04
CA ILE A 156 10.18 -25.03 -2.12
C ILE A 156 10.91 -24.84 -3.46
N ALA A 157 11.86 -23.90 -3.54
CA ALA A 157 12.65 -23.69 -4.76
C ALA A 157 13.43 -24.95 -5.18
N PHE A 158 14.00 -25.67 -4.22
CA PHE A 158 14.73 -26.92 -4.44
C PHE A 158 13.82 -28.03 -4.99
N LEU A 159 12.58 -28.14 -4.50
CA LEU A 159 11.60 -29.11 -4.98
C LEU A 159 11.23 -28.85 -6.45
N PHE A 160 11.14 -27.59 -6.87
CA PHE A 160 10.88 -27.18 -8.26
C PHE A 160 12.14 -27.06 -9.15
N SER A 161 13.32 -27.43 -8.64
CA SER A 161 14.57 -27.37 -9.38
C SER A 161 14.60 -28.34 -10.56
N SER A 162 15.06 -27.86 -11.72
CA SER A 162 15.28 -28.71 -12.91
C SER A 162 16.50 -29.63 -12.78
N ASN A 163 17.46 -29.31 -11.92
CA ASN A 163 18.66 -30.13 -11.71
C ASN A 163 19.20 -29.96 -10.29
N LYS A 164 18.68 -30.73 -9.34
CA LYS A 164 19.06 -30.67 -7.92
C LYS A 164 20.55 -30.89 -7.65
N LYS A 165 21.24 -31.66 -8.50
CA LYS A 165 22.68 -31.95 -8.37
C LYS A 165 23.57 -30.83 -8.93
N GLY A 166 23.04 -30.00 -9.83
CA GLY A 166 23.76 -28.90 -10.45
C GLY A 166 23.77 -27.60 -9.64
N ILE A 167 23.06 -27.54 -8.50
CA ILE A 167 22.94 -26.34 -7.68
C ILE A 167 24.31 -25.97 -7.09
N ASN A 168 24.78 -24.76 -7.42
CA ASN A 168 25.97 -24.19 -6.80
C ASN A 168 25.63 -23.58 -5.43
N TRP A 169 25.76 -24.39 -4.38
CA TRP A 169 25.46 -23.96 -3.00
C TRP A 169 26.36 -22.83 -2.49
N LYS A 170 27.55 -22.63 -3.09
CA LYS A 170 28.40 -21.47 -2.77
C LYS A 170 27.73 -20.17 -3.22
N THR A 171 27.21 -20.11 -4.46
CA THR A 171 26.47 -18.95 -4.96
C THR A 171 25.20 -18.72 -4.15
N VAL A 172 24.46 -19.77 -3.79
CA VAL A 172 23.28 -19.69 -2.94
C VAL A 172 23.63 -19.10 -1.56
N GLY A 173 24.65 -19.64 -0.90
CA GLY A 173 25.09 -19.18 0.41
C GLY A 173 25.58 -17.72 0.39
N LEU A 174 26.36 -17.33 -0.62
CA LEU A 174 26.83 -15.95 -0.78
C LEU A 174 25.68 -14.98 -1.07
N GLY A 175 24.68 -15.38 -1.86
CA GLY A 175 23.50 -14.56 -2.14
C GLY A 175 22.62 -14.34 -0.91
N LEU A 176 22.37 -15.40 -0.12
CA LEU A 176 21.64 -15.29 1.15
C LEU A 176 22.39 -14.44 2.17
N ALA A 177 23.72 -14.61 2.26
CA ALA A 177 24.57 -13.77 3.09
C ALA A 177 24.52 -12.31 2.65
N ALA A 178 24.56 -12.04 1.33
CA ALA A 178 24.44 -10.68 0.80
C ALA A 178 23.09 -10.06 1.15
N GLN A 179 21.97 -10.77 1.00
CA GLN A 179 20.65 -10.30 1.41
C GLN A 179 20.59 -9.99 2.91
N LEU A 180 21.12 -10.88 3.75
CA LEU A 180 21.12 -10.72 5.20
C LEU A 180 21.99 -9.52 5.63
N LEU A 181 23.18 -9.39 5.05
CA LEU A 181 24.08 -8.27 5.34
C LEU A 181 23.49 -6.93 4.90
N LEU A 182 22.85 -6.88 3.72
CA LEU A 182 22.14 -5.69 3.26
C LEU A 182 20.99 -5.35 4.20
N ALA A 183 20.17 -6.32 4.60
CA ALA A 183 19.06 -6.10 5.51
C ALA A 183 19.53 -5.59 6.88
N ILE A 184 20.55 -6.21 7.46
CA ILE A 184 21.15 -5.76 8.73
C ILE A 184 21.74 -4.35 8.57
N GLY A 185 22.43 -4.09 7.46
CA GLY A 185 22.94 -2.77 7.12
C GLY A 185 21.84 -1.73 7.18
N VAL A 186 20.80 -1.87 6.37
CA VAL A 186 19.75 -0.85 6.26
C VAL A 186 18.82 -0.81 7.49
N LEU A 187 18.66 -1.89 8.24
CA LEU A 187 17.73 -1.91 9.38
C LEU A 187 18.41 -1.66 10.74
N LYS A 188 19.74 -1.77 10.86
CA LYS A 188 20.45 -1.66 12.15
C LYS A 188 21.67 -0.76 12.13
N ILE A 189 22.26 -0.43 10.98
CA ILE A 189 23.48 0.38 10.91
C ILE A 189 23.11 1.81 10.50
N GLU A 190 23.26 2.77 11.42
CA GLU A 190 22.89 4.19 11.23
C GLU A 190 23.47 4.78 9.93
N ILE A 191 24.77 4.61 9.67
CA ILE A 191 25.41 5.13 8.46
C ILE A 191 24.75 4.60 7.17
N VAL A 192 24.30 3.34 7.17
CA VAL A 192 23.64 2.75 6.01
C VAL A 192 22.18 3.21 5.94
N GLN A 193 21.52 3.39 7.09
CA GLN A 193 20.20 4.01 7.17
C GLN A 193 20.22 5.43 6.57
N ASP A 194 21.19 6.25 6.94
CA ASP A 194 21.35 7.62 6.44
C ASP A 194 21.50 7.65 4.91
N ILE A 195 22.24 6.70 4.33
CA ILE A 195 22.38 6.57 2.87
C ILE A 195 21.02 6.25 2.23
N PHE A 196 20.28 5.28 2.76
CA PHE A 196 18.97 4.91 2.21
C PHE A 196 17.91 5.97 2.46
N GLU A 197 18.01 6.70 3.57
CA GLU A 197 17.16 7.84 3.89
C GLU A 197 17.43 8.99 2.93
N PHE A 198 18.70 9.32 2.67
CA PHE A 198 19.07 10.31 1.66
C PHE A 198 18.51 9.95 0.28
N VAL A 199 18.64 8.69 -0.15
CA VAL A 199 18.02 8.24 -1.42
C VAL A 199 16.49 8.32 -1.34
N GLY A 200 15.88 7.94 -0.21
CA GLY A 200 14.44 8.07 0.02
C GLY A 200 13.95 9.50 -0.08
N GLN A 201 14.68 10.45 0.50
CA GLN A 201 14.39 11.89 0.41
C GLN A 201 14.43 12.39 -1.03
N ILE A 202 15.36 11.89 -1.86
CA ILE A 202 15.37 12.21 -3.30
C ILE A 202 14.08 11.71 -3.97
N PHE A 203 13.62 10.50 -3.65
CA PHE A 203 12.35 9.99 -4.20
C PHE A 203 11.16 10.83 -3.76
N VAL A 204 11.08 11.20 -2.48
CA VAL A 204 10.02 12.08 -1.95
C VAL A 204 10.05 13.45 -2.63
N LEU A 205 11.23 14.06 -2.76
CA LEU A 205 11.38 15.34 -3.46
C LEU A 205 10.93 15.28 -4.93
N ILE A 206 11.14 14.14 -5.60
CA ILE A 206 10.65 13.93 -6.96
C ILE A 206 9.10 13.83 -6.99
N LEU A 207 8.47 13.27 -5.95
CA LEU A 207 7.01 13.31 -5.80
C LEU A 207 6.52 14.76 -5.74
N ASP A 208 7.18 15.61 -4.95
CA ASP A 208 6.82 17.02 -4.80
C ASP A 208 6.95 17.79 -6.13
N PHE A 209 7.97 17.49 -6.95
CA PHE A 209 8.08 18.07 -8.30
C PHE A 209 6.95 17.62 -9.24
N THR A 210 6.49 16.38 -9.09
CA THR A 210 5.35 15.88 -9.85
C THR A 210 4.07 16.57 -9.40
N GLU A 211 3.90 16.78 -8.10
CA GLU A 211 2.75 17.46 -7.52
C GLU A 211 2.57 18.87 -8.10
N ALA A 212 3.64 19.66 -8.20
CA ALA A 212 3.59 20.97 -8.86
C ALA A 212 3.09 20.91 -10.32
N GLY A 213 3.47 19.86 -11.05
CA GLY A 213 2.98 19.62 -12.42
C GLY A 213 1.51 19.19 -12.46
N SER A 214 1.09 18.38 -11.50
CA SER A 214 -0.30 17.94 -11.34
C SER A 214 -1.23 19.07 -10.93
N GLU A 215 -0.82 19.92 -9.98
CA GLU A 215 -1.56 21.12 -9.56
C GLU A 215 -1.79 22.07 -10.74
N PHE A 216 -0.76 22.29 -11.57
CA PHE A 216 -0.90 23.12 -12.77
C PHE A 216 -1.94 22.56 -13.75
N LEU A 217 -2.00 21.24 -13.92
CA LEU A 217 -2.90 20.58 -14.87
C LEU A 217 -4.34 20.39 -14.33
N LEU A 218 -4.49 20.17 -13.03
CA LEU A 218 -5.71 19.67 -12.41
C LEU A 218 -6.33 20.63 -11.39
N GLY A 219 -5.58 21.63 -10.91
CA GLY A 219 -6.04 22.64 -9.96
C GLY A 219 -6.60 22.01 -8.68
N ASP A 220 -7.75 22.53 -8.24
CA ASP A 220 -8.41 22.12 -6.99
C ASP A 220 -8.75 20.62 -6.91
N LEU A 221 -8.75 19.88 -8.04
CA LEU A 221 -8.92 18.41 -8.03
C LEU A 221 -7.78 17.66 -7.33
N MET A 222 -6.66 18.33 -7.06
CA MET A 222 -5.55 17.80 -6.25
C MET A 222 -5.77 17.97 -4.74
N ASP A 223 -6.65 18.87 -4.31
CA ASP A 223 -6.88 19.16 -2.90
C ASP A 223 -7.71 18.06 -2.22
N ALA A 224 -7.02 17.24 -1.40
CA ALA A 224 -7.64 16.17 -0.65
C ALA A 224 -8.65 16.65 0.40
N ASN A 225 -8.55 17.90 0.87
CA ASN A 225 -9.51 18.45 1.84
C ASN A 225 -10.85 18.76 1.18
N SER A 226 -10.84 19.10 -0.12
CA SER A 226 -12.02 19.46 -0.88
C SER A 226 -12.68 18.24 -1.53
N PHE A 227 -11.91 17.41 -2.23
CA PHE A 227 -12.45 16.29 -3.03
C PHE A 227 -12.09 14.90 -2.50
N GLY A 228 -11.35 14.82 -1.39
CA GLY A 228 -10.76 13.58 -0.93
C GLY A 228 -9.56 13.15 -1.77
N PHE A 229 -8.92 12.06 -1.35
CA PHE A 229 -7.79 11.47 -2.07
C PHE A 229 -8.27 10.87 -3.41
N ILE A 230 -7.98 11.54 -4.53
CA ILE A 230 -8.29 11.02 -5.88
C ILE A 230 -7.07 10.32 -6.45
N PHE A 231 -7.08 8.99 -6.38
CA PHE A 231 -6.03 8.12 -6.93
C PHE A 231 -5.55 8.51 -8.34
N LEU A 232 -6.50 8.78 -9.25
CA LEU A 232 -6.21 9.06 -10.65
C LEU A 232 -5.34 10.31 -10.82
N PHE A 233 -5.51 11.29 -9.94
CA PHE A 233 -4.88 12.60 -10.02
C PHE A 233 -3.64 12.69 -9.15
N GLN A 234 -3.63 12.04 -7.98
CA GLN A 234 -2.51 12.15 -7.04
C GLN A 234 -1.40 11.12 -7.29
N ILE A 235 -1.69 9.99 -7.94
CA ILE A 235 -0.72 8.89 -8.08
C ILE A 235 -0.27 8.64 -9.51
N LEU A 236 -1.18 8.66 -10.49
CA LEU A 236 -0.81 8.32 -11.86
C LEU A 236 0.14 9.33 -12.55
N PRO A 237 0.04 10.66 -12.31
CA PRO A 237 1.00 11.60 -12.87
C PRO A 237 2.45 11.29 -12.47
N THR A 238 2.65 10.76 -11.27
CA THR A 238 3.96 10.32 -10.77
C THR A 238 4.57 9.25 -11.67
N VAL A 239 3.77 8.28 -12.14
CA VAL A 239 4.22 7.24 -13.08
C VAL A 239 4.67 7.83 -14.41
N ILE A 240 3.97 8.86 -14.89
CA ILE A 240 4.30 9.57 -16.15
C ILE A 240 5.61 10.33 -15.98
N PHE A 241 5.74 11.12 -14.92
CA PHE A 241 6.93 11.93 -14.65
C PHE A 241 8.17 11.06 -14.44
N PHE A 242 8.07 10.02 -13.60
CA PHE A 242 9.21 9.13 -13.36
C PHE A 242 9.62 8.35 -14.62
N SER A 243 8.68 7.97 -15.48
CA SER A 243 9.02 7.34 -16.77
C SER A 243 9.81 8.30 -17.67
N ALA A 244 9.42 9.57 -17.73
CA ALA A 244 10.16 10.62 -18.44
C ALA A 244 11.56 10.84 -17.83
N LEU A 245 11.65 10.97 -16.50
CA LEU A 245 12.91 11.14 -15.78
C LEU A 245 13.86 9.96 -16.01
N THR A 246 13.34 8.73 -15.89
CA THR A 246 14.12 7.50 -16.11
C THR A 246 14.66 7.45 -17.54
N SER A 247 13.85 7.81 -18.54
CA SER A 247 14.27 7.91 -19.94
C SER A 247 15.41 8.92 -20.13
N VAL A 248 15.32 10.09 -19.48
CA VAL A 248 16.40 11.09 -19.49
C VAL A 248 17.67 10.56 -18.85
N LEU A 249 17.58 9.97 -17.66
CA LEU A 249 18.74 9.39 -16.97
C LEU A 249 19.40 8.27 -17.78
N PHE A 250 18.60 7.50 -18.53
CA PHE A 250 19.09 6.51 -19.47
C PHE A 250 19.78 7.15 -20.68
N TYR A 251 19.20 8.19 -21.28
CA TYR A 251 19.83 8.91 -22.40
C TYR A 251 21.18 9.53 -22.01
N LEU A 252 21.25 10.10 -20.79
CA LEU A 252 22.45 10.73 -20.25
C LEU A 252 23.54 9.74 -19.82
N GLY A 253 23.24 8.44 -19.72
CA GLY A 253 24.21 7.42 -19.32
C GLY A 253 24.30 7.17 -17.81
N VAL A 254 23.49 7.85 -17.00
CA VAL A 254 23.58 7.78 -15.52
C VAL A 254 23.20 6.38 -15.02
N ILE A 255 22.09 5.83 -15.52
CA ILE A 255 21.64 4.48 -15.15
C ILE A 255 22.70 3.44 -15.53
N GLN A 256 23.32 3.57 -16.70
CA GLN A 256 24.33 2.65 -17.18
C GLN A 256 25.56 2.63 -16.28
N VAL A 257 26.00 3.78 -15.78
CA VAL A 257 27.14 3.88 -14.86
C VAL A 257 26.83 3.18 -13.53
N VAL A 258 25.67 3.49 -12.93
CA VAL A 258 25.25 2.91 -11.64
C VAL A 258 25.06 1.40 -11.78
N VAL A 259 24.31 0.97 -12.79
CA VAL A 259 24.00 -0.44 -13.04
C VAL A 259 25.26 -1.24 -13.36
N LYS A 260 26.21 -0.68 -14.12
CA LYS A 260 27.50 -1.37 -14.39
C LYS A 260 28.30 -1.61 -13.11
N GLY A 261 28.33 -0.63 -12.20
CA GLY A 261 29.00 -0.79 -10.90
C GLY A 261 28.35 -1.88 -10.06
N MET A 262 27.02 -1.87 -9.95
CA MET A 262 26.27 -2.88 -9.20
C MET A 262 26.39 -4.28 -9.82
N ALA A 263 26.31 -4.38 -11.15
CA ALA A 263 26.49 -5.62 -11.86
C ALA A 263 27.90 -6.19 -11.68
N TRP A 264 28.93 -5.35 -11.67
CA TRP A 264 30.28 -5.79 -11.35
C TRP A 264 30.37 -6.40 -9.95
N VAL A 265 29.76 -5.76 -8.94
CA VAL A 265 29.70 -6.29 -7.57
C VAL A 265 28.98 -7.64 -7.54
N LEU A 266 27.80 -7.74 -8.14
CA LEU A 266 27.01 -8.98 -8.18
C LEU A 266 27.74 -10.11 -8.93
N THR A 267 28.39 -9.82 -10.07
CA THR A 267 29.19 -10.78 -10.83
C THR A 267 30.36 -11.30 -10.01
N LYS A 268 31.10 -10.43 -9.33
CA LYS A 268 32.25 -10.82 -8.49
C LYS A 268 31.82 -11.58 -7.24
N LEU A 269 30.75 -11.15 -6.59
CA LEU A 269 30.28 -11.73 -5.33
C LEU A 269 29.59 -13.07 -5.55
N LEU A 270 28.73 -13.19 -6.56
CA LEU A 270 27.85 -14.34 -6.75
C LEU A 270 28.33 -15.30 -7.84
N GLY A 271 29.30 -14.90 -8.66
CA GLY A 271 29.86 -15.72 -9.73
C GLY A 271 28.87 -15.95 -10.88
N ILE A 272 28.01 -14.97 -11.15
CA ILE A 272 27.04 -14.97 -12.25
C ILE A 272 27.60 -14.28 -13.49
N SER A 273 27.01 -14.51 -14.66
CA SER A 273 27.47 -13.92 -15.91
C SER A 273 27.30 -12.39 -15.92
N GLY A 274 28.11 -11.70 -16.73
CA GLY A 274 28.03 -10.24 -16.84
C GLY A 274 26.67 -9.74 -17.35
N PRO A 275 26.10 -10.31 -18.43
CA PRO A 275 24.79 -9.92 -18.92
C PRO A 275 23.65 -10.18 -17.92
N GLU A 276 23.59 -11.36 -17.30
CA GLU A 276 22.50 -11.62 -16.33
C GLU A 276 22.62 -10.72 -15.10
N SER A 277 23.86 -10.40 -14.68
CA SER A 277 24.14 -9.45 -13.60
C SER A 277 23.70 -8.03 -13.93
N LEU A 278 23.95 -7.56 -15.17
CA LEU A 278 23.48 -6.26 -15.65
C LEU A 278 21.96 -6.15 -15.66
N SER A 279 21.27 -7.21 -16.09
CA SER A 279 19.81 -7.21 -16.07
C SER A 279 19.27 -7.17 -14.64
N VAL A 280 19.81 -7.97 -13.72
CA VAL A 280 19.38 -7.99 -12.31
C VAL A 280 19.69 -6.67 -11.61
N ALA A 281 20.86 -6.08 -11.83
CA ALA A 281 21.19 -4.76 -11.29
C ALA A 281 20.31 -3.66 -11.90
N GLY A 282 20.00 -3.74 -13.20
CA GLY A 282 19.11 -2.82 -13.89
C GLY A 282 17.69 -2.84 -13.33
N ASN A 283 17.18 -4.03 -13.03
CA ASN A 283 15.84 -4.28 -12.48
C ASN A 283 15.60 -3.61 -11.10
N ILE A 284 16.65 -3.17 -10.40
CA ILE A 284 16.50 -2.40 -9.15
C ILE A 284 15.84 -1.02 -9.41
N PHE A 285 16.04 -0.48 -10.62
CA PHE A 285 15.56 0.85 -11.02
C PHE A 285 14.58 0.79 -12.20
N LEU A 286 14.82 -0.13 -13.13
CA LEU A 286 14.06 -0.33 -14.35
C LEU A 286 13.06 -1.47 -14.19
N GLY A 287 11.98 -1.46 -14.97
CA GLY A 287 11.02 -2.55 -14.93
C GLY A 287 11.49 -3.79 -15.71
N GLN A 288 10.68 -4.84 -15.60
CA GLN A 288 10.94 -6.16 -16.19
C GLN A 288 11.06 -6.17 -17.73
N THR A 289 10.60 -5.11 -18.40
CA THR A 289 10.68 -4.94 -19.86
C THR A 289 11.81 -4.01 -20.29
N GLU A 290 12.22 -3.07 -19.44
CA GLU A 290 13.25 -2.07 -19.74
C GLU A 290 14.64 -2.58 -19.36
N ALA A 291 14.80 -3.27 -18.23
CA ALA A 291 16.10 -3.79 -17.80
C ALA A 291 16.76 -4.72 -18.84
N PRO A 292 16.02 -5.61 -19.54
CA PRO A 292 16.57 -6.43 -20.63
C PRO A 292 17.13 -5.63 -21.82
N LEU A 293 16.74 -4.36 -22.00
CA LEU A 293 17.30 -3.51 -23.08
C LEU A 293 18.80 -3.28 -22.90
N LEU A 294 19.27 -3.19 -21.65
CA LEU A 294 20.69 -3.00 -21.32
C LEU A 294 21.57 -4.12 -21.91
N ILE A 295 20.99 -5.31 -22.04
CA ILE A 295 21.66 -6.54 -22.44
C ILE A 295 21.13 -7.10 -23.76
N LYS A 296 20.41 -6.29 -24.54
CA LYS A 296 19.76 -6.71 -25.80
C LYS A 296 20.69 -7.49 -26.72
N ALA A 297 21.95 -7.08 -26.84
CA ALA A 297 22.95 -7.71 -27.71
C ALA A 297 23.31 -9.15 -27.30
N TYR A 298 23.07 -9.52 -26.04
CA TYR A 298 23.44 -10.83 -25.47
C TYR A 298 22.25 -11.78 -25.38
N LEU A 299 21.01 -11.27 -25.28
CA LEU A 299 19.79 -12.06 -25.01
C LEU A 299 19.65 -13.30 -25.90
N GLU A 300 19.90 -13.19 -27.20
CA GLU A 300 19.76 -14.34 -28.13
C GLU A 300 20.75 -15.48 -27.84
N ARG A 301 21.90 -15.17 -27.26
CA ARG A 301 22.99 -16.13 -26.99
C ARG A 301 23.04 -16.58 -25.54
N MET A 302 22.16 -16.07 -24.69
CA MET A 302 22.12 -16.44 -23.28
C MET A 302 21.66 -17.88 -23.12
N THR A 303 22.27 -18.55 -22.14
CA THR A 303 21.90 -19.89 -21.71
C THR A 303 20.55 -19.85 -21.01
N ARG A 304 19.92 -21.02 -20.86
CA ARG A 304 18.60 -21.12 -20.23
C ARG A 304 18.59 -20.67 -18.77
N SER A 305 19.67 -20.91 -18.03
CA SER A 305 19.80 -20.45 -16.63
C SER A 305 19.92 -18.93 -16.55
N GLU A 306 20.64 -18.31 -17.50
CA GLU A 306 20.73 -16.85 -17.58
C GLU A 306 19.40 -16.20 -17.96
N ILE A 307 18.68 -16.76 -18.94
CA ILE A 307 17.33 -16.29 -19.30
C ILE A 307 16.36 -16.41 -18.11
N LEU A 308 16.41 -17.52 -17.35
CA LEU A 308 15.58 -17.63 -16.16
C LEU A 308 15.91 -16.55 -15.13
N LEU A 309 17.19 -16.22 -14.92
CA LEU A 309 17.55 -15.13 -14.00
C LEU A 309 17.06 -13.77 -14.49
N VAL A 310 17.13 -13.47 -15.78
CA VAL A 310 16.55 -12.24 -16.34
C VAL A 310 15.06 -12.15 -16.00
N MET A 311 14.32 -13.24 -16.20
CA MET A 311 12.88 -13.29 -15.93
C MET A 311 12.56 -13.19 -14.44
N VAL A 312 13.25 -13.97 -13.59
CA VAL A 312 13.07 -13.97 -12.13
C VAL A 312 13.46 -12.60 -11.55
N GLY A 313 14.55 -12.00 -12.02
CA GLY A 313 14.99 -10.67 -11.59
C GLY A 313 13.94 -9.60 -11.87
N GLY A 314 13.32 -9.62 -13.05
CA GLY A 314 12.24 -8.68 -13.40
C GLY A 314 10.98 -8.88 -12.56
N MET A 315 10.62 -10.12 -12.21
CA MET A 315 9.46 -10.40 -11.34
C MET A 315 9.74 -10.18 -9.85
N ALA A 316 11.00 -10.26 -9.42
CA ALA A 316 11.38 -10.08 -8.02
C ALA A 316 11.46 -8.61 -7.59
N THR A 317 11.50 -7.68 -8.55
CA THR A 317 11.78 -6.26 -8.33
C THR A 317 10.64 -5.38 -8.86
N VAL A 318 10.72 -4.08 -8.58
CA VAL A 318 9.78 -3.06 -9.08
C VAL A 318 10.54 -1.93 -9.76
N ALA A 319 9.92 -1.30 -10.75
CA ALA A 319 10.46 -0.12 -11.41
C ALA A 319 10.38 1.12 -10.50
N GLY A 320 11.33 2.04 -10.63
CA GLY A 320 11.33 3.30 -9.88
C GLY A 320 10.04 4.11 -10.06
N GLY A 321 9.46 4.11 -11.28
CA GLY A 321 8.24 4.87 -11.56
C GLY A 321 6.98 4.35 -10.87
N VAL A 322 6.90 3.06 -10.55
CA VAL A 322 5.77 2.51 -9.79
C VAL A 322 6.07 2.48 -8.29
N LEU A 323 7.35 2.42 -7.90
CA LEU A 323 7.78 2.51 -6.50
C LEU A 323 7.30 3.83 -5.86
N ALA A 324 7.36 4.92 -6.63
CA ALA A 324 6.84 6.23 -6.25
C ALA A 324 5.32 6.21 -5.94
N ALA A 325 4.54 5.46 -6.74
CA ALA A 325 3.11 5.26 -6.47
C ALA A 325 2.87 4.50 -5.15
N TYR A 326 3.67 3.47 -4.85
CA TYR A 326 3.54 2.70 -3.61
C TYR A 326 3.93 3.51 -2.38
N ILE A 327 4.92 4.40 -2.50
CA ILE A 327 5.22 5.39 -1.46
C ILE A 327 3.99 6.28 -1.22
N GLY A 328 3.31 6.73 -2.27
CA GLY A 328 2.07 7.50 -2.15
C GLY A 328 0.94 6.71 -1.48
N PHE A 329 0.71 5.45 -1.85
CA PHE A 329 -0.34 4.61 -1.24
C PHE A 329 -0.12 4.38 0.26
N LEU A 330 1.12 4.13 0.64
CA LEU A 330 1.45 3.78 2.03
C LEU A 330 1.79 4.99 2.88
N GLY A 331 2.29 6.08 2.30
CA GLY A 331 2.61 7.31 3.00
C GLY A 331 1.45 8.31 3.08
N GLY A 332 0.49 8.25 2.15
CA GLY A 332 -0.58 9.24 2.06
C GLY A 332 -0.01 10.64 1.86
N GLU A 333 -0.45 11.61 2.65
CA GLU A 333 0.09 12.98 2.70
C GLU A 333 1.14 13.20 3.80
N ASP A 334 1.45 12.17 4.60
CA ASP A 334 2.41 12.27 5.69
C ASP A 334 3.86 12.10 5.17
N PRO A 335 4.71 13.14 5.26
CA PRO A 335 6.08 13.09 4.77
C PRO A 335 6.96 12.07 5.51
N GLU A 336 6.75 11.88 6.81
CA GLU A 336 7.54 10.95 7.62
C GLU A 336 7.21 9.51 7.24
N LEU A 337 5.92 9.19 7.07
CA LEU A 337 5.49 7.88 6.58
C LEU A 337 5.95 7.63 5.14
N ARG A 338 5.86 8.63 4.24
CA ARG A 338 6.39 8.51 2.87
C ARG A 338 7.88 8.15 2.90
N LEU A 339 8.66 8.82 3.73
CA LEU A 339 10.10 8.55 3.86
C LEU A 339 10.36 7.15 4.44
N GLN A 340 9.60 6.73 5.45
CA GLN A 340 9.69 5.39 6.03
C GLN A 340 9.44 4.31 4.97
N PHE A 341 8.36 4.42 4.20
CA PHE A 341 8.03 3.45 3.15
C PHE A 341 8.99 3.54 1.96
N ALA A 342 9.47 4.73 1.61
CA ALA A 342 10.52 4.89 0.59
C ALA A 342 11.77 4.08 0.97
N LYS A 343 12.24 4.21 2.22
CA LYS A 343 13.37 3.43 2.74
C LYS A 343 13.12 1.93 2.62
N HIS A 344 11.96 1.44 3.05
CA HIS A 344 11.64 0.00 2.99
C HIS A 344 11.50 -0.53 1.56
N LEU A 345 10.84 0.20 0.66
CA LEU A 345 10.66 -0.18 -0.74
C LEU A 345 12.00 -0.19 -1.49
N LEU A 346 12.86 0.81 -1.27
CA LEU A 346 14.22 0.84 -1.83
C LEU A 346 15.06 -0.34 -1.32
N THR A 347 14.99 -0.60 -0.01
CA THR A 347 15.68 -1.75 0.59
C THR A 347 15.18 -3.06 -0.01
N ALA A 348 13.87 -3.23 -0.15
CA ALA A 348 13.28 -4.41 -0.76
C ALA A 348 13.75 -4.62 -2.21
N SER A 349 13.79 -3.55 -3.01
CA SER A 349 14.28 -3.61 -4.40
C SER A 349 15.75 -4.03 -4.48
N VAL A 350 16.63 -3.44 -3.66
CA VAL A 350 18.05 -3.80 -3.62
C VAL A 350 18.27 -5.23 -3.11
N MET A 351 17.53 -5.65 -2.08
CA MET A 351 17.60 -7.02 -1.54
C MET A 351 17.05 -8.08 -2.50
N ALA A 352 16.10 -7.71 -3.36
CA ALA A 352 15.51 -8.63 -4.34
C ALA A 352 16.52 -9.08 -5.39
N ALA A 353 17.55 -8.28 -5.73
CA ALA A 353 18.58 -8.65 -6.69
C ALA A 353 19.36 -9.93 -6.30
N PRO A 354 20.06 -10.00 -5.15
CA PRO A 354 20.69 -11.24 -4.72
C PRO A 354 19.68 -12.36 -4.43
N GLY A 355 18.45 -12.05 -3.98
CA GLY A 355 17.39 -13.05 -3.80
C GLY A 355 16.95 -13.72 -5.09
N ALA A 356 16.80 -12.95 -6.17
CA ALA A 356 16.49 -13.43 -7.51
C ALA A 356 17.60 -14.36 -8.02
N VAL A 357 18.87 -14.01 -7.77
CA VAL A 357 20.01 -14.86 -8.11
C VAL A 357 19.94 -16.19 -7.37
N VAL A 358 19.75 -16.16 -6.04
CA VAL A 358 19.64 -17.38 -5.22
C VAL A 358 18.56 -18.31 -5.77
N ILE A 359 17.34 -17.80 -5.92
CA ILE A 359 16.20 -18.62 -6.29
C ILE A 359 16.28 -19.09 -7.74
N SER A 360 16.67 -18.22 -8.68
CA SER A 360 16.83 -18.61 -10.08
C SER A 360 17.88 -19.71 -10.25
N LYS A 361 19.03 -19.57 -9.58
CA LYS A 361 20.11 -20.57 -9.67
C LYS A 361 19.80 -21.87 -8.92
N ILE A 362 18.82 -21.89 -8.01
CA ILE A 362 18.24 -23.12 -7.47
C ILE A 362 17.26 -23.74 -8.48
N LEU A 363 16.33 -22.95 -9.01
CA LEU A 363 15.26 -23.41 -9.91
C LEU A 363 15.79 -23.95 -11.23
N TYR A 364 16.84 -23.33 -11.79
CA TYR A 364 17.54 -23.80 -12.97
C TYR A 364 19.04 -23.45 -12.87
N PRO A 365 19.87 -24.36 -12.32
CA PRO A 365 21.29 -24.09 -12.10
C PRO A 365 22.08 -23.91 -13.39
N GLN A 366 23.14 -23.10 -13.31
CA GLN A 366 24.07 -22.88 -14.40
C GLN A 366 25.01 -24.08 -14.55
N THR A 367 24.91 -24.80 -15.67
CA THR A 367 25.83 -25.92 -16.01
C THR A 367 26.78 -25.60 -17.15
N GLU A 368 26.41 -24.63 -17.98
CA GLU A 368 27.20 -24.17 -19.12
C GLU A 368 28.21 -23.09 -18.70
N LYS A 369 29.31 -22.97 -19.43
CA LYS A 369 30.32 -21.94 -19.17
C LYS A 369 29.72 -20.55 -19.38
N ILE A 370 30.02 -19.63 -18.46
CA ILE A 370 29.52 -18.25 -18.49
C ILE A 370 30.60 -17.27 -18.90
N ASN A 371 30.19 -16.16 -19.53
CA ASN A 371 31.04 -14.99 -19.70
C ASN A 371 30.80 -14.00 -18.55
N THR A 372 31.85 -13.64 -17.82
CA THR A 372 31.78 -12.68 -16.70
C THR A 372 31.99 -11.22 -17.12
N ASP A 373 32.24 -10.95 -18.39
CA ASP A 373 32.47 -9.60 -18.89
C ASP A 373 31.20 -8.76 -18.82
N VAL A 374 31.30 -7.61 -18.15
CA VAL A 374 30.19 -6.68 -17.92
C VAL A 374 30.27 -5.55 -18.95
N GLU A 375 29.60 -5.76 -20.08
CA GLU A 375 29.48 -4.78 -21.15
C GLU A 375 28.03 -4.32 -21.28
N VAL A 376 27.83 -3.00 -21.18
CA VAL A 376 26.51 -2.37 -21.34
C VAL A 376 26.33 -1.99 -22.80
N SER A 377 25.18 -2.31 -23.39
CA SER A 377 24.91 -1.87 -24.76
C SER A 377 24.89 -0.34 -24.85
N ALA A 378 25.53 0.22 -25.88
CA ALA A 378 25.62 1.66 -26.10
C ALA A 378 24.34 2.27 -26.72
N ASN A 379 23.24 1.51 -26.76
CA ASN A 379 21.99 2.00 -27.33
C ASN A 379 21.44 3.13 -26.46
N LYS A 380 21.17 4.28 -27.07
CA LYS A 380 20.52 5.41 -26.41
C LYS A 380 19.01 5.37 -26.66
N ILE A 381 18.23 5.80 -25.68
CA ILE A 381 16.80 6.06 -25.85
C ILE A 381 16.66 7.51 -26.33
N GLY A 382 16.17 7.71 -27.55
CA GLY A 382 16.02 9.03 -28.15
C GLY A 382 17.30 9.58 -28.79
N SER A 383 17.11 10.52 -29.71
CA SER A 383 18.16 11.22 -30.45
C SER A 383 18.77 12.38 -29.64
N ASN A 384 17.98 13.03 -28.79
CA ASN A 384 18.36 14.15 -27.94
C ASN A 384 17.58 14.12 -26.61
N ILE A 385 17.90 15.01 -25.67
CA ILE A 385 17.25 15.04 -24.35
C ILE A 385 15.74 15.28 -24.45
N LEU A 386 15.28 16.19 -25.32
CA LEU A 386 13.85 16.47 -25.49
C LEU A 386 13.11 15.26 -26.08
N ASP A 387 13.75 14.56 -27.02
CA ASP A 387 13.23 13.31 -27.57
C ASP A 387 13.18 12.21 -26.49
N ALA A 388 14.18 12.11 -25.61
CA ALA A 388 14.16 11.19 -24.47
C ALA A 388 13.02 11.50 -23.50
N ILE A 389 12.77 12.79 -23.19
CA ILE A 389 11.63 13.23 -22.38
C ILE A 389 10.32 12.82 -23.06
N ALA A 390 10.11 13.18 -24.33
CA ALA A 390 8.86 12.92 -25.04
C ALA A 390 8.53 11.42 -25.15
N ASN A 391 9.54 10.59 -25.44
CA ASN A 391 9.38 9.14 -25.48
C ASN A 391 9.06 8.59 -24.08
N GLY A 392 9.80 9.02 -23.05
CA GLY A 392 9.56 8.58 -21.69
C GLY A 392 8.19 9.00 -21.15
N THR A 393 7.72 10.21 -21.47
CA THR A 393 6.37 10.69 -21.14
C THR A 393 5.30 9.85 -21.84
N THR A 394 5.48 9.51 -23.12
CA THR A 394 4.51 8.70 -23.88
C THR A 394 4.41 7.28 -23.32
N GLU A 395 5.54 6.65 -23.01
CA GLU A 395 5.56 5.33 -22.38
C GLU A 395 4.98 5.39 -20.97
N GLY A 396 5.30 6.44 -20.20
CA GLY A 396 4.72 6.69 -18.89
C GLY A 396 3.20 6.86 -18.92
N LEU A 397 2.66 7.59 -19.91
CA LEU A 397 1.22 7.76 -20.11
C LEU A 397 0.54 6.43 -20.42
N LYS A 398 1.10 5.62 -21.32
CA LYS A 398 0.58 4.28 -21.61
C LYS A 398 0.59 3.41 -20.36
N LEU A 399 1.68 3.43 -19.59
CA LEU A 399 1.80 2.68 -18.35
C LEU A 399 0.74 3.13 -17.34
N ALA A 400 0.60 4.43 -17.10
CA ALA A 400 -0.39 5.00 -16.19
C ALA A 400 -1.83 4.65 -16.61
N ALA A 401 -2.16 4.77 -17.89
CA ALA A 401 -3.48 4.40 -18.42
C ALA A 401 -3.75 2.89 -18.26
N ASN A 402 -2.75 2.05 -18.54
CA ASN A 402 -2.86 0.61 -18.33
C ASN A 402 -3.07 0.26 -16.85
N VAL A 403 -2.36 0.91 -15.94
CA VAL A 403 -2.53 0.72 -14.49
C VAL A 403 -3.94 1.12 -14.07
N ALA A 404 -4.43 2.29 -14.50
CA ALA A 404 -5.78 2.77 -14.19
C ALA A 404 -6.87 1.79 -14.66
N ALA A 405 -6.79 1.38 -15.93
CA ALA A 405 -7.75 0.46 -16.53
C ALA A 405 -7.69 -0.93 -15.87
N MET A 406 -6.47 -1.44 -15.61
CA MET A 406 -6.26 -2.72 -14.94
C MET A 406 -6.86 -2.70 -13.53
N LEU A 407 -6.60 -1.66 -12.75
CA LEU A 407 -7.15 -1.53 -11.39
C LEU A 407 -8.67 -1.48 -11.39
N LEU A 408 -9.28 -0.66 -12.24
CA LEU A 408 -10.74 -0.59 -12.37
C LEU A 408 -11.33 -1.97 -12.66
N VAL A 409 -10.77 -2.67 -13.65
CA VAL A 409 -11.25 -3.99 -14.08
C VAL A 409 -11.06 -5.04 -12.99
N PHE A 410 -9.89 -5.12 -12.36
CA PHE A 410 -9.64 -6.13 -11.32
C PHE A 410 -10.46 -5.88 -10.06
N ILE A 411 -10.60 -4.64 -9.60
CA ILE A 411 -11.44 -4.33 -8.44
C ILE A 411 -12.90 -4.70 -8.73
N ALA A 412 -13.41 -4.39 -9.92
CA ALA A 412 -14.75 -4.80 -10.33
C ALA A 412 -14.91 -6.33 -10.38
N PHE A 413 -13.91 -7.06 -10.90
CA PHE A 413 -13.92 -8.53 -10.91
C PHE A 413 -13.86 -9.11 -9.49
N ILE A 414 -13.04 -8.57 -8.60
CA ILE A 414 -12.96 -8.98 -7.20
C ILE A 414 -14.33 -8.77 -6.54
N ALA A 415 -14.95 -7.60 -6.70
CA ALA A 415 -16.28 -7.31 -6.18
C ALA A 415 -17.35 -8.28 -6.72
N MET A 416 -17.32 -8.58 -8.02
CA MET A 416 -18.23 -9.53 -8.65
C MET A 416 -18.02 -10.96 -8.12
N ILE A 417 -16.77 -11.41 -7.99
CA ILE A 417 -16.42 -12.71 -7.44
C ILE A 417 -16.88 -12.79 -5.97
N ASN A 418 -16.63 -11.75 -5.17
CA ASN A 418 -17.05 -11.67 -3.77
C ASN A 418 -18.57 -11.69 -3.62
N TYR A 419 -19.32 -11.07 -4.54
CA TYR A 419 -20.77 -11.18 -4.56
C TYR A 419 -21.23 -12.63 -4.79
N ILE A 420 -20.64 -13.32 -5.75
CA ILE A 420 -20.97 -14.73 -6.06
C ILE A 420 -20.57 -15.65 -4.90
N LEU A 421 -19.36 -15.49 -4.35
CA LEU A 421 -18.87 -16.29 -3.23
C LEU A 421 -19.68 -16.02 -1.96
N GLY A 422 -20.06 -14.77 -1.70
CA GLY A 422 -20.92 -14.41 -0.57
C GLY A 422 -22.31 -15.03 -0.68
N TRP A 423 -22.88 -15.11 -1.90
CA TRP A 423 -24.13 -15.82 -2.16
C TRP A 423 -23.99 -17.33 -1.92
N ILE A 424 -22.94 -17.96 -2.45
CA ILE A 424 -22.63 -19.37 -2.19
C ILE A 424 -22.44 -19.61 -0.68
N GLY A 425 -21.73 -18.70 0.00
CA GLY A 425 -21.46 -18.78 1.42
C GLY A 425 -22.66 -18.49 2.31
N GLY A 426 -23.72 -17.88 1.77
CA GLY A 426 -25.01 -17.74 2.46
C GLY A 426 -25.87 -18.99 2.34
N TRP A 427 -25.83 -19.65 1.20
CA TRP A 427 -26.55 -20.91 0.97
C TRP A 427 -25.86 -22.12 1.61
N SER A 428 -24.53 -22.17 1.55
CA SER A 428 -23.70 -23.12 2.31
C SER A 428 -23.43 -22.52 3.69
N HIS A 429 -23.22 -23.33 4.73
CA HIS A 429 -22.88 -22.80 6.07
C HIS A 429 -21.49 -22.12 6.15
N LEU A 430 -20.87 -21.77 5.01
CA LEU A 430 -19.53 -21.23 4.93
C LEU A 430 -19.41 -19.82 5.51
N ASN A 431 -20.39 -18.92 5.34
CA ASN A 431 -20.32 -17.59 5.97
C ASN A 431 -20.25 -17.69 7.50
N MET A 432 -21.00 -18.62 8.08
CA MET A 432 -20.95 -18.89 9.52
C MET A 432 -19.58 -19.43 9.95
N LEU A 433 -19.02 -20.37 9.18
CA LEU A 433 -17.68 -20.89 9.44
C LEU A 433 -16.59 -19.81 9.27
N MET A 434 -16.73 -18.92 8.29
CA MET A 434 -15.79 -17.81 8.12
C MET A 434 -15.84 -16.88 9.32
N ALA A 435 -17.04 -16.46 9.75
CA ALA A 435 -17.20 -15.57 10.90
C ALA A 435 -16.73 -16.20 12.22
N GLU A 436 -16.82 -17.53 12.37
CA GLU A 436 -16.43 -18.22 13.60
C GLU A 436 -14.92 -18.51 13.68
N TYR A 437 -14.29 -18.89 12.56
CA TYR A 437 -12.90 -19.39 12.56
C TYR A 437 -11.88 -18.47 11.89
N THR A 438 -12.32 -17.39 11.26
CA THR A 438 -11.48 -16.49 10.46
C THR A 438 -11.78 -15.03 10.79
N PRO A 439 -10.91 -14.07 10.43
CA PRO A 439 -11.22 -12.66 10.63
C PRO A 439 -12.31 -12.14 9.67
N TYR A 440 -12.73 -12.93 8.68
CA TYR A 440 -13.68 -12.52 7.66
C TYR A 440 -15.12 -12.83 8.05
N GLU A 441 -16.03 -11.86 7.87
CA GLU A 441 -17.45 -12.06 8.13
C GLU A 441 -18.16 -12.93 7.07
N LYS A 442 -17.63 -12.95 5.84
CA LYS A 442 -18.26 -13.57 4.68
C LYS A 442 -17.22 -14.35 3.88
N PHE A 443 -17.71 -15.37 3.17
CA PHE A 443 -16.92 -16.10 2.20
C PHE A 443 -16.61 -15.21 0.99
N SER A 444 -15.34 -14.89 0.79
CA SER A 444 -14.85 -13.99 -0.24
C SER A 444 -13.57 -14.53 -0.90
N LEU A 445 -13.13 -13.89 -1.98
CA LEU A 445 -11.88 -14.23 -2.64
C LEU A 445 -10.71 -14.04 -1.68
N GLU A 446 -10.73 -12.95 -0.91
CA GLU A 446 -9.72 -12.65 0.09
C GLU A 446 -9.69 -13.72 1.18
N SER A 447 -10.85 -14.20 1.67
CA SER A 447 -10.89 -15.26 2.67
C SER A 447 -10.32 -16.58 2.14
N VAL A 448 -10.60 -16.91 0.87
CA VAL A 448 -10.05 -18.10 0.21
C VAL A 448 -8.53 -18.01 0.05
N LEU A 449 -8.04 -16.89 -0.48
CA LEU A 449 -6.61 -16.67 -0.68
C LEU A 449 -5.87 -16.59 0.67
N GLY A 450 -6.46 -15.94 1.66
CA GLY A 450 -5.99 -15.90 3.04
C GLY A 450 -5.83 -17.30 3.62
N LEU A 451 -6.81 -18.18 3.43
CA LEU A 451 -6.75 -19.56 3.90
C LEU A 451 -5.67 -20.39 3.17
N ILE A 452 -5.56 -20.25 1.85
CA ILE A 452 -4.58 -20.99 1.03
C ILE A 452 -3.15 -20.64 1.43
N PHE A 453 -2.86 -19.34 1.63
CA PHE A 453 -1.51 -18.86 1.89
C PHE A 453 -1.17 -18.68 3.38
N ALA A 454 -2.14 -18.75 4.30
CA ALA A 454 -1.89 -18.64 5.74
C ALA A 454 -0.80 -19.59 6.28
N PRO A 455 -0.73 -20.88 5.88
CA PRO A 455 0.35 -21.76 6.34
C PRO A 455 1.74 -21.25 5.95
N LEU A 456 1.88 -20.72 4.73
CA LEU A 456 3.13 -20.14 4.26
C LEU A 456 3.46 -18.86 5.04
N MET A 457 2.49 -18.00 5.29
CA MET A 457 2.68 -16.75 6.06
C MET A 457 3.17 -17.03 7.48
N TRP A 458 2.59 -18.05 8.14
CA TRP A 458 3.02 -18.47 9.46
C TRP A 458 4.47 -19.01 9.46
N ILE A 459 4.84 -19.77 8.43
CA ILE A 459 6.20 -20.34 8.28
C ILE A 459 7.24 -19.24 8.10
N ILE A 460 6.94 -18.19 7.34
CA ILE A 460 7.87 -17.06 7.11
C ILE A 460 7.94 -16.05 8.27
N GLY A 461 7.25 -16.32 9.39
CA GLY A 461 7.39 -15.54 10.62
C GLY A 461 6.34 -14.45 10.86
N VAL A 462 5.23 -14.47 10.13
CA VAL A 462 4.06 -13.60 10.41
C VAL A 462 3.36 -14.07 11.70
N ALA A 463 2.89 -13.12 12.51
CA ALA A 463 2.12 -13.40 13.72
C ALA A 463 0.78 -14.08 13.40
N LYS A 464 0.32 -14.98 14.26
CA LYS A 464 -0.87 -15.82 14.02
C LYS A 464 -2.10 -14.99 13.65
N GLU A 465 -2.24 -13.82 14.25
CA GLU A 465 -3.37 -12.91 14.10
C GLU A 465 -3.42 -12.30 12.69
N ASP A 466 -2.29 -12.21 12.00
CA ASP A 466 -2.16 -11.55 10.69
C ASP A 466 -1.97 -12.53 9.53
N ILE A 467 -1.81 -13.84 9.77
CA ILE A 467 -1.43 -14.80 8.71
C ILE A 467 -2.43 -14.88 7.55
N MET A 468 -3.73 -14.74 7.84
CA MET A 468 -4.76 -14.76 6.80
C MET A 468 -4.77 -13.46 6.00
N LEU A 469 -4.62 -12.31 6.68
CA LEU A 469 -4.53 -10.99 6.04
C LEU A 469 -3.24 -10.82 5.22
N MET A 470 -2.15 -11.46 5.62
CA MET A 470 -0.93 -11.54 4.83
C MET A 470 -1.10 -12.53 3.65
N GLY A 471 -1.84 -13.61 3.86
CA GLY A 471 -2.13 -14.61 2.84
C GLY A 471 -2.98 -14.05 1.69
N GLN A 472 -4.01 -13.25 2.00
CA GLN A 472 -4.80 -12.57 0.97
C GLN A 472 -3.93 -11.61 0.16
N LEU A 473 -3.01 -10.87 0.79
CA LEU A 473 -2.16 -9.90 0.09
C LEU A 473 -1.24 -10.61 -0.90
N LEU A 474 -0.64 -11.74 -0.50
CA LEU A 474 0.14 -12.57 -1.42
C LEU A 474 -0.74 -13.12 -2.56
N GLY A 475 -1.92 -13.65 -2.24
CA GLY A 475 -2.81 -14.22 -3.24
C GLY A 475 -3.30 -13.20 -4.26
N ILE A 476 -3.71 -12.02 -3.80
CA ILE A 476 -4.18 -10.92 -4.65
C ILE A 476 -3.03 -10.39 -5.52
N LYS A 477 -1.82 -10.28 -4.96
CA LYS A 477 -0.64 -9.95 -5.76
C LYS A 477 -0.47 -10.93 -6.93
N LEU A 478 -0.52 -12.23 -6.65
CA LEU A 478 -0.29 -13.26 -7.68
C LEU A 478 -1.42 -13.29 -8.72
N ALA A 479 -2.67 -13.21 -8.28
CA ALA A 479 -3.86 -13.34 -9.12
C ALA A 479 -4.14 -12.09 -9.96
N ALA A 480 -3.90 -10.90 -9.39
CA ALA A 480 -4.15 -9.61 -10.03
C ALA A 480 -2.82 -8.88 -10.25
N SER A 481 -2.38 -8.08 -9.28
CA SER A 481 -1.11 -7.35 -9.32
C SER A 481 -0.72 -6.84 -7.94
N GLU A 482 0.55 -6.50 -7.81
CA GLU A 482 1.09 -5.82 -6.64
C GLU A 482 0.44 -4.45 -6.39
N PHE A 483 -0.07 -3.76 -7.42
CA PHE A 483 -0.83 -2.53 -7.25
C PHE A 483 -2.11 -2.75 -6.43
N VAL A 484 -2.90 -3.76 -6.78
CA VAL A 484 -4.11 -4.12 -6.00
C VAL A 484 -3.70 -4.55 -4.60
N GLY A 485 -2.60 -5.29 -4.47
CA GLY A 485 -2.03 -5.68 -3.17
C GLY A 485 -1.66 -4.48 -2.30
N TYR A 486 -1.01 -3.45 -2.84
CA TYR A 486 -0.62 -2.26 -2.07
C TYR A 486 -1.82 -1.39 -1.67
N ILE A 487 -2.86 -1.32 -2.51
CA ILE A 487 -4.12 -0.64 -2.15
C ILE A 487 -4.78 -1.37 -0.97
N GLN A 488 -4.89 -2.71 -1.04
CA GLN A 488 -5.41 -3.49 0.09
C GLN A 488 -4.52 -3.35 1.33
N LEU A 489 -3.19 -3.30 1.19
CA LEU A 489 -2.30 -3.05 2.32
C LEU A 489 -2.54 -1.67 2.94
N ALA A 490 -2.78 -0.64 2.14
CA ALA A 490 -3.10 0.70 2.63
C ALA A 490 -4.39 0.72 3.47
N GLU A 491 -5.39 -0.09 3.10
CA GLU A 491 -6.59 -0.31 3.89
C GLU A 491 -6.31 -1.13 5.16
N LEU A 492 -5.61 -2.26 5.05
CA LEU A 492 -5.36 -3.17 6.17
C LEU A 492 -4.42 -2.59 7.22
N LYS A 493 -3.57 -1.63 6.88
CA LYS A 493 -2.75 -0.93 7.88
C LYS A 493 -3.54 0.10 8.67
N ASN A 494 -4.74 0.49 8.24
CA ASN A 494 -5.54 1.50 8.93
C ASN A 494 -6.29 0.85 10.11
N PRO A 495 -5.96 1.18 11.37
CA PRO A 495 -6.54 0.53 12.55
C PRO A 495 -8.02 0.86 12.78
N VAL A 496 -8.57 1.83 12.06
CA VAL A 496 -10.00 2.17 12.09
C VAL A 496 -10.83 1.14 11.32
N ASN A 497 -10.21 0.43 10.36
CA ASN A 497 -10.89 -0.58 9.57
C ASN A 497 -11.13 -1.86 10.40
N ALA A 498 -12.33 -2.44 10.23
CA ALA A 498 -12.74 -3.67 10.91
C ALA A 498 -11.77 -4.82 10.64
N LEU A 499 -11.31 -4.93 9.40
CA LEU A 499 -10.20 -5.79 9.01
C LEU A 499 -8.92 -4.95 8.95
N SER A 500 -8.06 -5.12 9.95
CA SER A 500 -6.76 -4.45 10.02
C SER A 500 -5.69 -5.36 10.61
N LEU A 501 -4.45 -5.18 10.13
CA LEU A 501 -3.27 -5.85 10.66
C LEU A 501 -3.05 -5.45 12.12
N ASN A 502 -2.52 -6.39 12.91
CA ASN A 502 -2.29 -6.20 14.34
C ASN A 502 -0.91 -5.64 14.63
N TYR A 503 0.09 -5.98 13.79
CA TYR A 503 1.49 -5.68 14.06
C TYR A 503 2.09 -4.78 12.98
N GLU A 504 2.86 -3.78 13.40
CA GLU A 504 3.69 -2.95 12.50
C GLU A 504 4.66 -3.83 11.69
N LYS A 505 5.20 -4.87 12.34
CA LYS A 505 6.00 -5.92 11.70
C LYS A 505 5.33 -6.47 10.44
N SER A 506 4.03 -6.78 10.52
CA SER A 506 3.27 -7.33 9.39
C SER A 506 3.11 -6.32 8.26
N VAL A 507 2.92 -5.04 8.57
CA VAL A 507 2.85 -3.95 7.56
C VAL A 507 4.19 -3.82 6.82
N ILE A 508 5.30 -3.85 7.55
CA ILE A 508 6.64 -3.80 6.95
C ILE A 508 6.90 -5.08 6.14
N MET A 509 6.63 -6.27 6.69
CA MET A 509 6.77 -7.53 5.94
C MET A 509 5.93 -7.55 4.66
N ALA A 510 4.69 -7.04 4.72
CA ALA A 510 3.82 -6.91 3.55
C ALA A 510 4.43 -5.98 2.50
N THR A 511 5.04 -4.89 2.94
CA THR A 511 5.74 -3.94 2.05
C THR A 511 6.84 -4.64 1.24
N TYR A 512 7.63 -5.51 1.87
CA TYR A 512 8.69 -6.28 1.18
C TYR A 512 8.11 -7.42 0.33
N MET A 513 7.09 -8.11 0.84
CA MET A 513 6.43 -9.23 0.14
C MET A 513 5.75 -8.75 -1.15
N LEU A 514 5.13 -7.56 -1.11
CA LEU A 514 4.44 -6.99 -2.26
C LEU A 514 5.41 -6.39 -3.27
N CYS A 515 6.61 -5.97 -2.85
CA CYS A 515 7.63 -5.38 -3.70
C CYS A 515 8.17 -6.40 -4.72
N GLY A 516 7.53 -6.49 -5.88
CA GLY A 516 7.96 -7.30 -7.02
C GLY A 516 6.82 -7.55 -8.00
N PHE A 517 7.10 -7.55 -9.30
CA PHE A 517 6.11 -7.78 -10.37
C PHE A 517 5.66 -9.24 -10.54
N ALA A 518 5.93 -10.13 -9.59
CA ALA A 518 5.53 -11.53 -9.67
C ALA A 518 4.00 -11.70 -9.62
N ASN A 519 3.36 -11.82 -10.79
CA ASN A 519 1.94 -12.13 -11.00
C ASN A 519 1.72 -12.85 -12.35
N PHE A 520 0.54 -13.43 -12.57
CA PHE A 520 0.27 -14.17 -13.82
C PHE A 520 0.34 -13.29 -15.09
N ALA A 521 -0.05 -12.01 -15.00
CA ALA A 521 0.01 -11.09 -16.13
C ALA A 521 1.45 -10.79 -16.56
N SER A 522 2.38 -10.70 -15.60
CA SER A 522 3.81 -10.48 -15.85
C SER A 522 4.46 -11.57 -16.69
N ILE A 523 3.94 -12.80 -16.70
CA ILE A 523 4.40 -13.85 -17.62
C ILE A 523 4.18 -13.40 -19.07
N GLY A 524 2.98 -12.91 -19.38
CA GLY A 524 2.64 -12.39 -20.71
C GLY A 524 3.48 -11.16 -21.08
N ILE A 525 3.66 -10.23 -20.12
CA ILE A 525 4.47 -9.02 -20.29
C ILE A 525 5.92 -9.38 -20.63
N GLN A 526 6.54 -10.32 -19.93
CA GLN A 526 7.92 -10.73 -20.21
C GLN A 526 8.06 -11.49 -21.54
N ILE A 527 7.12 -12.40 -21.86
CA ILE A 527 7.14 -13.11 -23.15
C ILE A 527 7.02 -12.11 -24.32
N GLY A 528 6.14 -11.11 -24.19
CA GLY A 528 5.98 -10.06 -25.19
C GLY A 528 7.18 -9.13 -25.26
N GLY A 529 7.57 -8.54 -24.13
CA GLY A 529 8.66 -7.56 -24.05
C GLY A 529 10.01 -8.16 -24.38
N ILE A 530 10.47 -9.15 -23.61
CA ILE A 530 11.79 -9.79 -23.86
C ILE A 530 11.77 -10.53 -25.20
N GLY A 531 10.67 -11.20 -25.55
CA GLY A 531 10.56 -11.91 -26.82
C GLY A 531 10.58 -10.99 -28.06
N SER A 532 10.26 -9.70 -27.91
CA SER A 532 10.44 -8.72 -28.98
C SER A 532 11.91 -8.31 -29.18
N LEU A 533 12.72 -8.42 -28.11
CA LEU A 533 14.14 -8.11 -28.11
C LEU A 533 14.98 -9.30 -28.58
N ALA A 534 14.54 -10.51 -28.28
CA ALA A 534 15.17 -11.77 -28.68
C ALA A 534 14.12 -12.80 -29.15
N PRO A 535 13.63 -12.68 -30.41
CA PRO A 535 12.65 -13.60 -30.97
C PRO A 535 13.01 -15.09 -30.86
N GLY A 536 14.30 -15.44 -30.94
CA GLY A 536 14.78 -16.82 -30.81
C GLY A 536 14.55 -17.43 -29.42
N GLN A 537 14.44 -16.59 -28.39
CA GLN A 537 14.22 -17.01 -27.00
C GLN A 537 12.74 -17.10 -26.61
N ARG A 538 11.80 -16.72 -27.48
CA ARG A 538 10.36 -16.68 -27.15
C ARG A 538 9.81 -18.00 -26.62
N LYS A 539 10.29 -19.14 -27.16
CA LYS A 539 9.93 -20.48 -26.67
C LYS A 539 10.46 -20.71 -25.24
N THR A 540 11.73 -20.39 -24.99
CA THR A 540 12.36 -20.49 -23.66
C THR A 540 11.60 -19.66 -22.62
N LEU A 541 11.25 -18.42 -22.95
CA LEU A 541 10.47 -17.52 -22.09
C LEU A 541 9.11 -18.13 -21.73
N SER A 542 8.41 -18.68 -22.72
CA SER A 542 7.11 -19.33 -22.49
C SER A 542 7.22 -20.56 -21.59
N GLU A 543 8.23 -21.40 -21.77
CA GLU A 543 8.46 -22.59 -20.94
C GLU A 543 8.82 -22.23 -19.49
N PHE A 544 9.45 -21.07 -19.28
CA PHE A 544 9.87 -20.62 -17.96
C PHE A 544 8.88 -19.72 -17.23
N GLY A 545 7.82 -19.23 -17.87
CA GLY A 545 6.86 -18.29 -17.27
C GLY A 545 6.44 -18.64 -15.84
N MET A 546 5.97 -19.87 -15.61
CA MET A 546 5.54 -20.30 -14.27
C MET A 546 6.71 -20.42 -13.27
N LYS A 547 7.86 -20.89 -13.75
CA LYS A 547 9.07 -21.02 -12.93
C LYS A 547 9.62 -19.65 -12.54
N ALA A 548 9.56 -18.66 -13.44
CA ALA A 548 9.93 -17.29 -13.18
C ALA A 548 9.00 -16.63 -12.15
N LEU A 549 7.68 -16.86 -12.28
CA LEU A 549 6.68 -16.38 -11.33
C LEU A 549 6.94 -16.90 -9.91
N ILE A 550 7.12 -18.23 -9.77
CA ILE A 550 7.50 -18.85 -8.49
C ILE A 550 8.81 -18.25 -7.98
N GLY A 551 9.79 -18.08 -8.85
CA GLY A 551 11.09 -17.53 -8.48
C GLY A 551 11.04 -16.11 -7.92
N GLY A 552 10.33 -15.20 -8.61
CA GLY A 552 10.16 -13.82 -8.16
C GLY A 552 9.33 -13.72 -6.87
N THR A 553 8.32 -14.58 -6.72
CA THR A 553 7.51 -14.67 -5.50
C THR A 553 8.36 -15.11 -4.31
N ILE A 554 9.15 -16.17 -4.45
CA ILE A 554 10.01 -16.65 -3.36
C ILE A 554 11.11 -15.62 -3.05
N ALA A 555 11.65 -14.92 -4.04
CA ALA A 555 12.65 -13.88 -3.80
C ALA A 555 12.11 -12.71 -2.94
N SER A 556 10.90 -12.23 -3.22
CA SER A 556 10.24 -11.19 -2.40
C SER A 556 9.85 -11.72 -1.00
N LEU A 557 9.38 -12.96 -0.90
CA LEU A 557 9.11 -13.62 0.38
C LEU A 557 10.38 -13.83 1.23
N LEU A 558 11.52 -14.13 0.61
CA LEU A 558 12.80 -14.21 1.30
C LEU A 558 13.17 -12.85 1.91
N SER A 559 13.04 -11.76 1.14
CA SER A 559 13.29 -10.41 1.64
C SER A 559 12.36 -10.05 2.81
N ALA A 560 11.06 -10.38 2.71
CA ALA A 560 10.09 -10.16 3.79
C ALA A 560 10.42 -11.01 5.04
N THR A 561 10.84 -12.26 4.87
CA THR A 561 11.25 -13.15 5.96
C THR A 561 12.45 -12.59 6.71
N ILE A 562 13.46 -12.12 5.97
CA ILE A 562 14.68 -11.53 6.55
C ILE A 562 14.33 -10.22 7.29
N ALA A 563 13.50 -9.36 6.70
CA ALA A 563 13.04 -8.14 7.36
C ALA A 563 12.28 -8.46 8.65
N GLY A 564 11.30 -9.37 8.59
CA GLY A 564 10.52 -9.84 9.74
C GLY A 564 11.37 -10.42 10.85
N MET A 565 12.42 -11.18 10.51
CA MET A 565 13.38 -11.73 11.47
C MET A 565 14.11 -10.62 12.26
N ILE A 566 14.45 -9.51 11.60
CA ILE A 566 15.27 -8.42 12.16
C ILE A 566 14.43 -7.42 12.98
N ILE A 567 13.19 -7.18 12.55
CA ILE A 567 12.29 -6.21 13.21
C ILE A 567 11.43 -6.84 14.31
N GLY A 568 11.37 -8.17 14.40
CA GLY A 568 10.83 -8.91 15.55
C GLY A 568 9.63 -9.77 15.23
#